data_AF-A0A399IW99-F1
#
_entry.id   AF-A0A399IW99-F1
#
_cell.length_a   1.000
_cell.length_b   1.000
_cell.length_c   1.000
_cell.angle_alpha   90.00
_cell.angle_beta   90.00
_cell.angle_gamma   90.00
#
_symmetry.space_group_name_H-M   'P 1'
#
loop_
_entity.id
_entity.type
_entity.pdbx_description
1 polymer ?
#
loop_
_entity_poly.entity_id
_entity_poly.type
_entity_poly.pdbx_seq_one_letter_code
_entity_poly.pdbx_strand_id
1 'polypeptide(L)' 'MNTQLAPHEAIEIRALISQEMLGIKKINASMSLVQDSELKSFMQDSLNAKKASLQNIQSALS' A
#
# COMPACT_ATOMS: atom_id res chain seq x y z
N MET A 1 -14.67 5.18 14.28
CA MET A 1 -16.10 5.16 13.88
C MET A 1 -16.46 3.70 13.78
N ASN A 2 -17.56 3.19 14.37
CA ASN A 2 -17.91 1.79 14.18
C ASN A 2 -18.52 1.61 12.78
N THR A 3 -17.67 1.50 11.75
CA THR A 3 -18.07 1.39 10.34
C THR A 3 -18.59 -0.02 10.11
N GLN A 4 -19.90 -0.17 10.26
CA GLN A 4 -20.59 -1.39 9.86
C GLN A 4 -20.74 -1.38 8.33
N LEU A 5 -19.70 -1.87 7.66
CA LEU A 5 -19.62 -1.95 6.21
C LEU A 5 -20.65 -2.96 5.68
N ALA A 6 -21.31 -2.61 4.58
CA ALA A 6 -22.05 -3.58 3.80
C ALA A 6 -21.08 -4.64 3.24
N PRO A 7 -21.55 -5.88 2.96
CA PRO A 7 -20.68 -6.95 2.52
C PRO A 7 -19.82 -6.63 1.28
N HIS A 8 -20.36 -5.85 0.33
CA HIS A 8 -19.63 -5.45 -0.87
C HIS A 8 -18.54 -4.42 -0.58
N GLU A 9 -18.79 -3.47 0.32
CA GLU A 9 -17.81 -2.48 0.77
C GLU A 9 -16.64 -3.17 1.49
N ALA A 10 -16.93 -4.17 2.34
CA ALA A 10 -15.90 -4.97 2.99
C ALA A 10 -15.03 -5.77 2.00
N ILE A 11 -15.63 -6.28 0.91
CA ILE A 11 -14.90 -6.96 -0.17
C ILE A 11 -13.97 -5.97 -0.90
N GLU A 12 -14.49 -4.79 -1.23
CA GLU A 12 -13.73 -3.75 -1.94
C GLU A 12 -12.55 -3.26 -1.11
N ILE A 13 -12.77 -2.99 0.18
CA ILE A 13 -11.70 -2.61 1.10
C ILE A 13 -10.63 -3.69 1.21
N ARG A 14 -11.01 -4.97 1.30
CA ARG A 14 -10.04 -6.08 1.30
C ARG A 14 -9.22 -6.11 0.01
N ALA A 15 -9.85 -5.82 -1.14
CA ALA A 15 -9.17 -5.76 -2.42
C ALA A 15 -8.16 -4.60 -2.47
N LEU A 16 -8.54 -3.41 -1.97
CA LEU A 16 -7.66 -2.25 -1.86
C LEU A 16 -6.44 -2.53 -0.96
N ILE A 17 -6.66 -3.09 0.23
CA ILE A 17 -5.58 -3.52 1.14
C ILE A 17 -4.64 -4.50 0.43
N SER A 18 -5.20 -5.48 -0.27
CA SER A 18 -4.41 -6.49 -0.99
C SER A 18 -3.58 -5.88 -2.11
N GLN A 19 -4.12 -4.91 -2.85
CA GLN A 19 -3.38 -4.17 -3.88
C GLN A 19 -2.21 -3.37 -3.29
N GLU A 20 -2.43 -2.65 -2.20
CA GLU A 20 -1.35 -1.88 -1.56
C GLU A 20 -0.24 -2.78 -1.04
N MET A 21 -0.59 -3.89 -0.38
CA MET A 21 0.37 -4.89 0.07
C MET A 21 1.17 -5.50 -1.11
N LEU A 22 0.52 -5.81 -2.23
CA LEU A 22 1.20 -6.32 -3.42
C LEU A 22 2.16 -5.28 -4.00
N GLY A 23 1.74 -4.01 -4.06
CA GLY A 23 2.58 -2.91 -4.51
C GLY A 23 3.83 -2.74 -3.65
N ILE A 24 3.68 -2.75 -2.33
CA ILE A 24 4.80 -2.68 -1.36
C ILE A 24 5.79 -3.81 -1.60
N LYS A 25 5.30 -5.06 -1.75
CA LYS A 25 6.16 -6.23 -1.98
C LYS A 25 6.91 -6.13 -3.31
N LYS A 26 6.23 -5.69 -4.37
CA LYS A 26 6.85 -5.51 -5.70
C LYS A 26 7.96 -4.48 -5.67
N ILE A 27 7.71 -3.30 -5.11
CA ILE A 27 8.71 -2.23 -5.02
C ILE A 27 9.91 -2.68 -4.17
N ASN A 28 9.66 -3.29 -2.99
CA ASN A 28 10.74 -3.81 -2.16
C ASN A 28 11.62 -4.84 -2.89
N ALA A 29 10.99 -5.78 -3.62
CA ALA A 29 11.71 -6.83 -4.33
C ALA A 29 12.52 -6.30 -5.52
N SER A 30 12.02 -5.27 -6.22
CA SER A 30 12.72 -4.71 -7.39
C SER A 30 13.75 -3.65 -7.03
N MET A 31 13.63 -2.97 -5.88
CA MET A 31 14.51 -1.88 -5.48
C MET A 31 15.98 -2.32 -5.28
N SER A 32 16.22 -3.59 -4.95
CA SER A 32 17.59 -4.14 -4.86
C SER A 32 18.26 -4.30 -6.23
N LEU A 33 17.49 -4.36 -7.31
CA LEU A 33 17.98 -4.50 -8.69
C LEU A 33 18.32 -3.14 -9.32
N VAL A 34 17.88 -2.04 -8.72
CA VAL A 34 18.07 -0.69 -9.24
C VAL A 34 19.41 -0.11 -8.76
N GLN A 35 20.24 0.25 -9.76
CA GLN A 35 21.55 0.87 -9.55
C GLN A 35 21.48 2.41 -9.59
N ASP A 36 20.55 2.96 -10.38
CA ASP A 36 20.35 4.39 -10.49
C ASP A 36 19.83 4.99 -9.17
N SER A 37 20.57 5.95 -8.61
CA SER A 37 20.29 6.50 -7.28
C SER A 37 19.02 7.35 -7.24
N GLU A 38 18.72 8.06 -8.31
CA GLU A 38 17.52 8.91 -8.40
C GLU A 38 16.27 8.03 -8.47
N LEU A 39 16.28 7.02 -9.34
CA LEU A 39 15.21 6.03 -9.44
C LEU A 39 15.03 5.27 -8.12
N LYS A 40 16.12 4.93 -7.43
CA LYS A 40 16.04 4.27 -6.12
C LYS A 40 15.40 5.17 -5.06
N SER A 41 15.73 6.47 -5.06
CA SER A 41 15.08 7.45 -4.18
C SER A 41 13.58 7.56 -4.48
N PHE A 42 13.22 7.69 -5.76
CA PHE A 42 11.83 7.72 -6.20
C PHE A 42 11.05 6.46 -5.80
N MET A 43 11.67 5.29 -5.92
CA MET A 43 11.07 4.02 -5.48
C MET A 43 10.89 3.96 -3.96
N GLN A 44 11.84 4.51 -3.19
CA GLN A 44 11.73 4.60 -1.74
C GLN A 44 10.59 5.54 -1.30
N ASP A 45 10.42 6.67 -1.99
CA ASP A 45 9.31 7.59 -1.75
C ASP A 45 7.96 6.94 -2.11
N SER A 46 7.91 6.23 -3.24
CA SER A 46 6.74 5.46 -3.66
C SER A 46 6.38 4.36 -2.65
N LEU A 47 7.39 3.66 -2.11
CA LEU A 47 7.21 2.66 -1.06
C LEU A 47 6.63 3.27 0.21
N ASN A 48 7.13 4.44 0.62
CA ASN A 48 6.65 5.16 1.80
C ASN A 48 5.20 5.63 1.62
N ALA A 49 4.87 6.17 0.45
CA ALA A 49 3.51 6.58 0.11
C ALA A 49 2.51 5.42 0.17
N LYS A 50 2.90 4.23 -0.36
CA LYS A 50 2.05 3.03 -0.28
C LYS A 50 1.85 2.52 1.14
N LYS A 51 2.90 2.53 1.97
CA LYS A 51 2.80 2.18 3.39
C LYS A 51 1.86 3.14 4.14
N ALA A 52 1.97 4.44 3.88
CA ALA A 52 1.07 5.45 4.45
C ALA A 52 -0.39 5.23 3.99
N SER A 53 -0.62 4.95 2.71
CA SER A 53 -1.96 4.62 2.19
C SER A 53 -2.57 3.41 2.90
N LEU A 54 -1.81 2.32 3.03
CA LEU A 54 -2.25 1.12 3.75
C LEU A 54 -2.60 1.41 5.22
N GLN A 55 -1.76 2.18 5.92
CA GLN A 55 -2.01 2.60 7.30
C GLN A 55 -3.26 3.48 7.42
N ASN A 56 -3.48 4.39 6.47
CA ASN A 56 -4.67 5.24 6.45
C ASN A 56 -5.94 4.41 6.25
N ILE A 57 -5.93 3.44 5.33
CA ILE A 57 -7.06 2.52 5.13
C ILE A 57 -7.34 1.74 6.41
N GLN A 58 -6.33 1.16 7.05
CA GLN A 58 -6.50 0.39 8.29
C GLN A 58 -7.01 1.27 9.45
N SER A 59 -6.51 2.50 9.55
CA SER A 59 -6.93 3.45 10.58
C SER A 59 -8.37 3.93 10.38
N ALA A 60 -8.82 4.08 9.14
CA ALA A 60 -10.21 4.45 8.82
C ALA A 60 -11.22 3.34 9.15
N LEU A 61 -10.76 2.10 9.30
CA LEU A 61 -11.56 0.91 9.62
C LEU A 61 -11.53 0.55 11.12
N SER A 62 -10.72 1.26 11.91
CA SER A 62 -10.59 1.08 13.37
C SER A 62 -11.54 2.00 14.14
#